data_AF-U1Q236-F1
#
_entry.id   AF-U1Q236-F1
#
_cell.length_a   1.000
_cell.length_b   1.000
_cell.length_c   1.000
_cell.angle_alpha   90.00
_cell.angle_beta   90.00
_cell.angle_gamma   90.00
#
_symmetry.space_group_name_H-M   'P 1'
#
loop_
_entity.id
_entity.type
_entity.pdbx_description
1 polymer ?
#
loop_
_entity_poly.entity_id
_entity_poly.type
_entity_poly.pdbx_seq_one_letter_code
_entity_poly.pdbx_strand_id
1 'polypeptide(L)'
;MVSLRNHAHDDGPLFTVEPVDIGMLLVRGLGGGTGLTGTVFERGEEPPTYSGSPDAAAPYVWVCDSFYAVESGGTAVEVDGEEIRVAFESPMPRGFETKEQALSAAKEHVVTQLARIGVDSETVTVEVESTEPT
;
A
#
# COMPACT_ATOMS: atom_id res chain seq x y z
N MET A 1 18.29 -43.08 52.32
CA MET A 1 17.80 -41.87 53.02
C MET A 1 18.92 -40.85 52.87
N VAL A 2 18.88 -39.76 52.12
CA VAL A 2 17.80 -38.93 51.55
C VAL A 2 18.24 -38.48 50.13
N SER A 3 17.27 -38.43 49.22
CA SER A 3 17.35 -37.84 47.89
C SER A 3 17.31 -36.31 47.97
N LEU A 4 18.16 -35.61 47.24
CA LEU A 4 17.91 -34.23 46.82
C LEU A 4 18.31 -34.09 45.35
N ARG A 5 17.30 -34.17 44.48
CA ARG A 5 17.35 -33.67 43.10
C ARG A 5 17.52 -32.16 43.17
N ASN A 6 18.50 -31.59 42.47
CA ASN A 6 18.46 -30.18 42.11
C ASN A 6 18.03 -30.09 40.65
N HIS A 7 16.76 -29.77 40.47
CA HIS A 7 16.16 -29.44 39.19
C HIS A 7 16.03 -27.91 39.18
N ALA A 8 16.68 -27.26 38.23
CA ALA A 8 16.31 -25.91 37.81
C ALA A 8 16.48 -25.89 36.29
N HIS A 9 15.34 -26.06 35.61
CA HIS A 9 15.13 -25.57 34.25
C HIS A 9 15.34 -24.07 34.26
N ASP A 10 16.08 -23.56 33.28
CA ASP A 10 15.87 -22.22 32.75
C ASP A 10 16.03 -22.32 31.22
N ASP A 11 15.03 -22.96 30.60
CA ASP A 11 14.79 -22.88 29.15
C ASP A 11 13.63 -21.89 28.96
N GLY A 12 13.88 -20.62 29.27
CA GLY A 12 13.01 -19.54 28.82
C GLY A 12 13.06 -19.48 27.28
N PRO A 13 11.92 -19.32 26.58
CA PRO A 13 11.94 -19.21 25.13
C PRO A 13 12.75 -17.99 24.73
N LEU A 14 13.80 -18.23 23.92
CA LEU A 14 14.44 -17.21 23.10
C LEU A 14 13.38 -16.73 22.10
N PHE A 15 12.60 -15.73 22.48
CA PHE A 15 11.85 -14.95 21.50
C PHE A 15 12.88 -14.19 20.68
N THR A 16 13.16 -14.67 19.47
CA THR A 16 13.76 -13.83 18.44
C THR A 16 12.78 -12.70 18.19
N VAL A 17 13.14 -11.50 18.64
CA VAL A 17 12.50 -10.29 18.12
C VAL A 17 12.96 -10.18 16.68
N GLU A 18 12.17 -10.72 15.76
CA GLU A 18 12.31 -10.40 14.34
C GLU A 18 12.30 -8.86 14.26
N PRO A 19 13.25 -8.23 13.54
CA PRO A 19 13.20 -6.79 13.33
C PRO A 19 11.80 -6.46 12.79
N VAL A 20 11.11 -5.52 13.43
CA VAL A 20 9.89 -4.96 12.85
C VAL A 20 10.35 -4.34 11.54
N ASP A 21 9.93 -4.90 10.40
CA ASP A 21 10.16 -4.29 9.09
C ASP A 21 9.48 -2.91 9.13
N ILE A 22 10.24 -1.88 9.49
CA ILE A 22 9.86 -0.49 9.31
C ILE A 22 10.26 -0.18 7.88
N GLY A 23 9.27 -0.05 7.01
CA GLY A 23 9.52 0.14 5.59
C GLY A 23 8.33 0.72 4.87
N MET A 24 8.50 0.96 3.57
CA MET A 24 7.43 1.36 2.68
C MET A 24 6.89 0.12 1.98
N LEU A 25 5.58 0.06 1.76
CA LEU A 25 4.94 -1.02 1.01
C LEU A 25 4.41 -0.47 -0.31
N LEU A 26 5.00 -0.92 -1.42
CA LEU A 26 4.51 -0.61 -2.75
C LEU A 26 3.31 -1.50 -3.04
N VAL A 27 2.17 -0.90 -3.32
CA VAL A 27 0.95 -1.59 -3.74
C VAL A 27 0.70 -1.27 -5.19
N ARG A 28 0.73 -2.30 -6.04
CA ARG A 28 0.60 -2.15 -7.49
C ARG A 28 -0.62 -2.90 -8.00
N GLY A 29 -1.52 -2.18 -8.66
CA GLY A 29 -2.61 -2.77 -9.45
C GLY A 29 -2.22 -2.87 -10.91
N LEU A 30 -2.48 -4.02 -11.55
CA LEU A 30 -2.19 -4.30 -12.94
C LEU A 30 -3.44 -4.85 -13.64
N GLY A 31 -3.78 -4.31 -14.80
CA GLY A 31 -4.93 -4.76 -15.59
C GLY A 31 -5.08 -3.97 -16.88
N GLY A 32 -5.69 -4.58 -17.89
CA GLY A 32 -5.90 -3.97 -19.21
C GLY A 32 -4.64 -3.44 -19.89
N GLY A 33 -3.47 -4.05 -19.63
CA GLY A 33 -2.18 -3.61 -20.18
C GLY A 33 -1.56 -2.39 -19.49
N THR A 34 -2.20 -1.85 -18.44
CA THR A 34 -1.73 -0.68 -17.69
C THR A 34 -1.60 -1.00 -16.19
N GLY A 35 -1.18 -0.01 -15.39
CA GLY A 35 -1.05 -0.17 -13.96
C GLY A 35 -0.97 1.13 -13.17
N LEU A 36 -1.26 1.00 -11.88
CA LEU A 36 -1.18 2.06 -10.89
C LEU A 36 -0.37 1.56 -9.70
N THR A 37 0.56 2.39 -9.21
CA THR A 37 1.35 2.11 -8.02
C THR A 37 1.16 3.22 -7.01
N GLY A 38 0.95 2.85 -5.76
CA GLY A 38 1.04 3.75 -4.62
C GLY A 38 1.84 3.13 -3.49
N THR A 39 2.02 3.90 -2.42
CA THR A 39 2.86 3.50 -1.28
C THR A 39 2.08 3.59 0.03
N VAL A 40 2.15 2.54 0.84
CA VAL A 40 1.81 2.60 2.27
C VAL A 40 3.10 2.89 3.04
N PHE A 41 3.15 4.04 3.69
CA PHE A 41 4.20 4.41 4.62
C PHE A 41 3.85 3.83 6.00
N GLU A 42 4.77 3.06 6.61
CA GLU A 42 4.58 2.49 7.94
C GLU A 42 5.04 3.44 9.06
N ARG A 43 4.84 3.03 10.31
CA ARG A 43 5.18 3.82 11.50
C ARG A 43 6.66 4.23 11.46
N GLY A 44 6.92 5.54 11.53
CA GLY A 44 8.28 6.08 11.57
C GLY A 44 8.79 6.60 10.23
N GLU A 45 8.07 6.32 9.15
CA GLU A 45 8.33 6.90 7.83
C GLU A 45 7.64 8.26 7.65
N GLU A 46 8.23 9.13 6.84
CA GLU A 46 7.66 10.44 6.51
C GLU A 46 6.99 10.41 5.12
N PRO A 47 5.65 10.34 5.04
CA PRO A 47 4.97 10.39 3.76
C PRO A 47 5.09 11.78 3.12
N PRO A 48 5.05 11.88 1.78
CA PRO A 48 5.00 13.16 1.10
C PRO A 48 3.75 13.95 1.50
N THR A 49 3.92 15.27 1.64
CA THR A 49 2.84 16.19 1.99
C THR A 49 2.31 16.91 0.77
N TYR A 50 0.98 17.02 0.67
CA TYR A 50 0.30 17.73 -0.42
C TYR A 50 -0.61 18.80 0.15
N SER A 51 -0.76 19.92 -0.56
CA SER A 51 -1.62 21.02 -0.12
C SER A 51 -3.06 20.55 0.11
N GLY A 52 -3.60 20.80 1.30
CA GLY A 52 -4.97 20.40 1.67
C GLY A 52 -5.10 18.97 2.19
N SER A 53 -4.01 18.22 2.33
CA SER A 53 -4.03 16.88 2.92
C SER A 53 -4.35 16.95 4.41
N PRO A 54 -5.19 16.06 4.95
CA PRO A 54 -5.32 15.91 6.39
C PRO A 54 -3.98 15.49 6.99
N ASP A 55 -3.75 15.89 8.24
CA ASP A 55 -2.49 15.66 8.95
C ASP A 55 -2.13 14.16 8.96
N ALA A 56 -0.95 13.81 8.44
CA ALA A 56 -0.51 12.45 8.19
C ALA A 56 -0.01 11.74 9.47
N ALA A 57 -0.46 12.18 10.65
CA ALA A 57 -0.05 11.66 11.95
C ALA A 57 -0.55 10.23 12.24
N ALA A 58 -1.14 9.56 11.25
CA ALA A 58 -1.61 8.20 11.39
C ALA A 58 -0.44 7.21 11.33
N PRO A 59 -0.53 6.08 12.05
CA PRO A 59 0.49 5.05 12.03
C PRO A 59 0.84 4.44 10.67
N TYR A 60 -0.12 4.43 9.75
CA TYR A 60 0.06 3.97 8.39
C TYR A 60 -0.58 4.98 7.45
N VAL A 61 0.11 5.36 6.39
CA VAL A 61 -0.37 6.38 5.46
C VAL A 61 -0.30 5.84 4.05
N TRP A 62 -1.45 5.71 3.40
CA TRP A 62 -1.55 5.38 1.98
C TRP A 62 -1.46 6.64 1.14
N VAL A 63 -0.54 6.66 0.17
CA VAL A 63 -0.40 7.72 -0.83
C VAL A 63 -0.44 7.10 -2.21
N CYS A 64 -1.38 7.57 -3.02
CA CYS A 64 -1.52 7.17 -4.41
C CYS A 64 -2.33 8.22 -5.17
N ASP A 65 -1.94 8.49 -6.41
CA ASP A 65 -2.71 9.33 -7.31
C ASP A 65 -4.09 8.72 -7.59
N SER A 66 -5.02 9.58 -7.97
CA SER A 66 -6.28 9.16 -8.57
C SER A 66 -6.37 9.72 -9.98
N PHE A 67 -7.07 9.00 -10.86
CA PHE A 67 -7.26 9.42 -12.24
C PHE A 67 -8.65 9.02 -12.76
N TYR A 68 -9.05 9.67 -13.84
CA TYR A 68 -10.34 9.46 -14.51
C TYR A 68 -10.22 9.72 -16.00
N ALA A 69 -11.07 9.05 -16.78
CA ALA A 69 -11.17 9.29 -18.21
C ALA A 69 -11.78 10.68 -18.52
N VAL A 70 -11.28 11.34 -19.55
CA VAL A 70 -11.74 12.67 -20.00
C VAL A 70 -11.95 12.70 -21.51
N GLU A 71 -12.92 13.49 -21.96
CA GLU A 71 -13.22 13.63 -23.40
C GLU A 71 -12.14 14.44 -24.15
N SER A 72 -11.44 15.35 -23.46
CA SER A 72 -10.38 16.18 -24.04
C SER A 72 -9.38 16.62 -22.97
N GLY A 73 -8.17 17.02 -23.38
CA GLY A 73 -7.06 17.27 -22.45
C GLY A 73 -6.47 15.96 -21.91
N GLY A 74 -5.77 16.00 -20.77
CA GLY A 74 -5.19 14.81 -20.13
C GLY A 74 -3.99 14.19 -20.87
N THR A 75 -3.63 12.98 -20.45
CA THR A 75 -2.55 12.15 -20.99
C THR A 75 -3.14 10.95 -21.72
N ALA A 76 -2.57 10.58 -22.87
CA ALA A 76 -2.98 9.37 -23.60
C ALA A 76 -2.46 8.11 -22.88
N VAL A 77 -3.32 7.13 -22.67
CA VAL A 77 -2.99 5.83 -22.07
C VAL A 77 -3.71 4.75 -22.87
N GLU A 78 -3.03 3.63 -23.14
CA GLU A 78 -3.64 2.46 -23.76
C GLU A 78 -4.24 1.56 -22.68
N VAL A 79 -5.51 1.17 -22.86
CA VAL A 79 -6.25 0.27 -21.97
C VAL A 79 -6.98 -0.74 -22.85
N ASP A 80 -6.71 -2.03 -22.65
CA ASP A 80 -7.30 -3.13 -23.44
C ASP A 80 -7.15 -2.95 -24.97
N GLY A 81 -6.07 -2.28 -25.39
CA GLY A 81 -5.78 -1.98 -26.80
C GLY A 81 -6.52 -0.77 -27.37
N GLU A 82 -7.27 -0.04 -26.55
CA GLU A 82 -7.91 1.22 -26.92
C GLU A 82 -7.17 2.41 -26.28
N GLU A 83 -6.91 3.45 -27.07
CA GLU A 83 -6.34 4.69 -26.52
C GLU A 83 -7.45 5.52 -25.86
N ILE A 84 -7.24 5.88 -24.60
CA ILE A 84 -8.07 6.81 -23.85
C ILE A 84 -7.26 8.01 -23.37
N ARG A 85 -7.96 9.04 -22.88
CA ARG A 85 -7.35 10.22 -22.27
C ARG A 85 -7.68 10.25 -20.79
N VAL A 86 -6.66 10.35 -19.93
CA VAL A 86 -6.81 10.38 -18.47
C VAL A 86 -6.32 11.70 -17.88
N ALA A 87 -7.05 12.22 -16.91
CA ALA A 87 -6.62 13.34 -16.07
C ALA A 87 -6.23 12.83 -14.68
N PHE A 88 -5.14 13.38 -14.14
CA PHE A 88 -4.65 13.04 -12.81
C PHE A 88 -5.12 14.07 -11.80
N GLU A 89 -5.48 13.58 -10.61
CA GLU A 89 -5.75 14.39 -9.44
C GLU A 89 -4.60 14.19 -8.45
N SER A 90 -4.16 15.30 -7.84
CA SER A 90 -3.12 15.25 -6.82
C SER A 90 -3.53 14.30 -5.69
N PRO A 91 -2.59 13.52 -5.15
CA PRO A 91 -2.92 12.49 -4.19
C PRO A 91 -3.35 13.14 -2.87
N MET A 92 -4.34 12.53 -2.23
CA MET A 92 -4.76 12.87 -0.87
C MET A 92 -4.33 11.72 0.05
N PRO A 93 -3.23 11.88 0.82
CA PRO A 93 -2.79 10.89 1.80
C PRO A 93 -3.93 10.48 2.73
N ARG A 94 -4.06 9.17 2.96
CA ARG A 94 -5.08 8.59 3.84
C ARG A 94 -4.43 7.82 4.98
N GLY A 95 -4.72 8.25 6.20
CA GLY A 95 -4.19 7.65 7.42
C GLY A 95 -5.03 6.47 7.94
N PHE A 96 -4.37 5.46 8.50
CA PHE A 96 -4.96 4.26 9.09
C PHE A 96 -4.26 3.86 10.38
N GLU A 97 -4.97 3.16 11.26
CA GLU A 97 -4.45 2.71 12.55
C GLU A 97 -3.62 1.42 12.45
N THR A 98 -3.97 0.56 11.49
CA THR A 98 -3.34 -0.76 11.28
C THR A 98 -2.84 -0.96 9.84
N LYS A 99 -1.80 -1.81 9.69
CA LYS A 99 -1.21 -2.21 8.40
C LYS A 99 -2.26 -2.87 7.51
N GLU A 100 -3.10 -3.72 8.10
CA GLU A 100 -4.17 -4.43 7.40
C GLU A 100 -5.21 -3.46 6.82
N GLN A 101 -5.64 -2.46 7.60
CA GLN A 101 -6.56 -1.43 7.12
C GLN A 101 -5.95 -0.65 5.94
N ALA A 102 -4.70 -0.21 6.07
CA ALA A 102 -4.01 0.53 5.02
C ALA A 102 -3.87 -0.30 3.74
N LEU A 103 -3.43 -1.56 3.85
CA LEU A 103 -3.27 -2.45 2.70
C LEU A 103 -4.62 -2.81 2.06
N SER A 104 -5.67 -3.03 2.85
CA SER A 104 -7.02 -3.29 2.32
C SER A 104 -7.50 -2.09 1.51
N ALA A 105 -7.42 -0.89 2.08
CA ALA A 105 -7.81 0.34 1.40
C ALA A 105 -6.95 0.64 0.16
N ALA A 106 -5.65 0.36 0.21
CA ALA A 106 -4.75 0.51 -0.93
C ALA A 106 -5.13 -0.43 -2.09
N LYS A 107 -5.36 -1.72 -1.78
CA LYS A 107 -5.79 -2.73 -2.76
C LYS A 107 -7.12 -2.36 -3.41
N GLU A 108 -8.10 -1.96 -2.60
CA GLU A 108 -9.40 -1.52 -3.10
C GLU A 108 -9.26 -0.26 -3.97
N HIS A 109 -8.41 0.68 -3.57
CA HIS A 109 -8.19 1.92 -4.33
C HIS A 109 -7.60 1.63 -5.72
N VAL A 110 -6.54 0.81 -5.82
CA VAL A 110 -5.93 0.54 -7.13
C VAL A 110 -6.90 -0.18 -8.09
N VAL A 111 -7.69 -1.14 -7.59
CA VAL A 111 -8.75 -1.80 -8.37
C VAL A 111 -9.80 -0.79 -8.82
N THR A 112 -10.24 0.08 -7.91
CA THR A 112 -11.23 1.13 -8.22
C THR A 112 -10.74 2.11 -9.28
N GLN A 113 -9.47 2.51 -9.25
CA GLN A 113 -8.94 3.44 -10.27
C GLN A 113 -8.87 2.78 -11.64
N LEU A 114 -8.41 1.54 -11.72
CA LEU A 114 -8.36 0.82 -13.00
C LEU A 114 -9.78 0.61 -13.57
N ALA A 115 -10.76 0.29 -12.71
CA ALA A 115 -12.15 0.20 -13.13
C ALA A 115 -12.73 1.52 -13.69
N ARG A 116 -12.28 2.67 -13.17
CA ARG A 116 -12.72 3.99 -13.68
C ARG A 116 -12.28 4.29 -15.11
N ILE A 117 -11.25 3.60 -15.60
CA ILE A 117 -10.75 3.75 -16.97
C ILE A 117 -11.15 2.57 -17.88
N GLY A 118 -12.09 1.73 -17.43
CA GLY A 118 -12.68 0.67 -18.24
C GLY A 118 -12.08 -0.72 -18.03
N VAL A 119 -11.07 -0.88 -17.17
CA VAL A 119 -10.52 -2.22 -16.86
C VAL A 119 -11.53 -3.02 -16.04
N ASP A 120 -11.76 -4.28 -16.41
CA ASP A 120 -12.57 -5.18 -15.59
C ASP A 120 -11.88 -5.44 -14.24
N SER A 121 -12.54 -5.05 -13.15
CA SER A 121 -12.02 -5.22 -11.78
C SER A 121 -11.69 -6.66 -11.43
N GLU A 122 -12.37 -7.65 -12.01
CA GLU A 122 -12.11 -9.07 -11.73
C GLU A 122 -10.81 -9.56 -12.38
N THR A 123 -10.30 -8.83 -13.38
CA THR A 123 -9.03 -9.13 -14.06
C THR A 123 -7.83 -8.43 -13.43
N VAL A 124 -8.06 -7.49 -12.51
CA VAL A 124 -6.99 -6.73 -11.87
C VAL A 124 -6.20 -7.63 -10.92
N THR A 125 -4.91 -7.75 -11.19
CA THR A 125 -3.96 -8.37 -10.26
C THR A 125 -3.39 -7.30 -9.35
N VAL A 126 -3.31 -7.57 -8.04
CA VAL A 126 -2.70 -6.66 -7.07
C VAL A 126 -1.50 -7.30 -6.40
N GLU A 127 -0.37 -6.61 -6.51
CA GLU A 127 0.91 -7.02 -5.94
C GLU A 127 1.28 -6.08 -4.77
N VAL A 128 1.95 -6.63 -3.77
CA VAL A 128 2.47 -5.87 -2.63
C VAL A 128 3.93 -6.25 -2.43
N GLU A 129 4.82 -5.26 -2.44
CA GLU A 129 6.25 -5.42 -2.24
C GLU A 129 6.73 -4.52 -1.09
N SER A 130 7.53 -5.07 -0.19
CA SER A 130 8.24 -4.27 0.82
C SER A 130 9.47 -3.63 0.20
N THR A 131 9.68 -2.34 0.44
CA THR A 131 10.87 -1.61 -0.01
C THR A 131 11.50 -0.84 1.15
N GLU A 132 12.82 -0.71 1.11
CA GLU A 132 13.57 0.08 2.08
C GLU A 132 13.37 1.59 1.83
N PRO A 133 13.37 2.43 2.88
CA PRO A 133 13.36 3.88 2.72
C PRO A 133 14.55 4.36 1.88
N THR A 134 14.30 5.32 0.98
CA THR A 134 15.33 5.95 0.13
C THR A 134 15.99 7.13 0.85
#